data_AF-A0A239IA11-F1
#
_entry.id   AF-A0A239IA11-F1
#
_cell.length_a   1.000
_cell.length_b   1.000
_cell.length_c   1.000
_cell.angle_alpha   90.00
_cell.angle_beta   90.00
_cell.angle_gamma   90.00
#
_symmetry.space_group_name_H-M   'P 1'
#
loop_
_entity.id
_entity.type
_entity.pdbx_description
1 polymer ?
#
loop_
_entity_poly.entity_id
_entity_poly.type
_entity_poly.pdbx_seq_one_letter_code
_entity_poly.pdbx_strand_id
1 'polypeptide(L)' 'MTGDAALRWLFALVAIAVLSAFALLLVTGQYYNEGPVLVRVAEDRGLHQGDVFVLTGWAAGVLSLLGLLTVRRR' A
#
# COMPACT_ATOMS: atom_id res chain seq x y z
N MET A 1 -18.21 1.90 -21.90
CA MET A 1 -18.87 2.57 -20.74
C MET A 1 -18.75 1.78 -19.44
N THR A 2 -18.79 0.44 -19.43
CA THR A 2 -18.64 -0.36 -18.19
C THR A 2 -17.19 -0.56 -17.73
N GLY A 3 -16.24 -0.61 -18.67
CA GLY A 3 -14.81 -0.84 -18.37
C GLY A 3 -14.17 0.26 -17.51
N ASP A 4 -14.41 1.53 -17.84
CA ASP A 4 -13.84 2.66 -17.09
C ASP A 4 -14.43 2.76 -15.68
N ALA A 5 -15.72 2.46 -15.54
CA ALA A 5 -16.38 2.42 -14.24
C ALA A 5 -15.83 1.29 -13.36
N ALA A 6 -15.65 0.09 -13.90
CA ALA A 6 -15.06 -1.03 -13.19
C ALA A 6 -13.61 -0.75 -12.76
N LEU A 7 -12.81 -0.15 -13.66
CA LEU A 7 -11.42 0.21 -13.37
C LEU A 7 -11.31 1.32 -12.31
N ARG A 8 -12.21 2.31 -12.35
CA ARG A 8 -12.31 3.35 -11.31
C ARG A 8 -12.63 2.74 -9.94
N TRP A 9 -13.59 1.81 -9.89
CA TRP A 9 -13.95 1.11 -8.67
C TRP A 9 -12.80 0.23 -8.16
N LEU A 10 -12.06 -0.43 -9.04
CA LEU A 10 -10.88 -1.21 -8.66
C LEU A 10 -9.86 -0.33 -7.93
N PHE A 11 -9.48 0.81 -8.52
CA PHE A 11 -8.52 1.73 -7.88
C PHE A 11 -9.04 2.30 -6.55
N ALA A 12 -10.33 2.65 -6.49
CA ALA A 12 -10.94 3.11 -5.25
C ALA A 12 -10.90 2.03 -4.15
N LEU A 13 -11.22 0.79 -4.48
CA LEU A 13 -11.20 -0.33 -3.54
C LEU A 13 -9.79 -0.64 -3.05
N VAL A 14 -8.78 -0.61 -3.93
CA VAL A 14 -7.38 -0.79 -3.53
C VAL A 14 -6.94 0.32 -2.58
N ALA A 15 -7.25 1.58 -2.88
CA ALA A 15 -6.93 2.69 -1.98
C ALA A 15 -7.62 2.55 -0.62
N ILE A 16 -8.89 2.15 -0.59
CA ILE A 16 -9.62 1.88 0.66
C ILE A 16 -8.94 0.76 1.44
N ALA A 17 -8.63 -0.38 0.81
CA ALA A 17 -8.01 -1.52 1.46
C ALA A 17 -6.64 -1.17 2.07
N VAL A 18 -5.81 -0.41 1.34
CA VAL A 18 -4.52 0.08 1.84
C VAL A 18 -4.71 0.95 3.07
N LEU A 19 -5.58 1.96 3.00
CA LEU A 19 -5.83 2.86 4.13
C LEU A 19 -6.41 2.13 5.34
N SER A 20 -7.31 1.17 5.13
CA SER A 20 -7.87 0.34 6.20
C SER A 20 -6.81 -0.53 6.85
N ALA A 21 -5.91 -1.14 6.09
CA ALA A 21 -4.82 -1.93 6.65
C ALA A 21 -3.91 -1.08 7.54
N PHE A 22 -3.49 0.10 7.07
CA PHE A 22 -2.71 1.03 7.88
C PHE A 22 -3.46 1.52 9.13
N ALA A 23 -4.74 1.88 9.00
CA ALA A 23 -5.56 2.29 10.13
C ALA A 23 -5.66 1.19 11.18
N LEU A 24 -5.83 -0.06 10.76
CA LEU A 24 -5.92 -1.22 11.64
C LEU A 24 -4.60 -1.46 12.39
N LEU A 25 -3.46 -1.35 11.70
CA LEU A 25 -2.13 -1.41 12.36
C LEU A 25 -1.95 -0.27 13.38
N LEU A 26 -2.40 0.94 13.03
CA LEU A 26 -2.32 2.10 13.92
C LEU A 26 -3.17 1.93 15.19
N VAL A 27 -4.40 1.43 15.04
CA VAL A 27 -5.33 1.19 16.16
C VAL A 27 -4.88 0.03 17.02
N THR A 28 -4.35 -1.04 16.42
CA THR A 28 -3.88 -2.23 17.16
C THR A 28 -2.50 -2.05 17.77
N GLY A 29 -1.74 -1.03 17.35
CA GLY A 29 -0.35 -0.83 17.76
C GLY A 29 0.60 -1.95 17.29
N GLN A 30 0.16 -2.80 16.35
CA GLN A 30 0.96 -3.89 15.81
C GLN A 30 1.88 -3.35 14.72
N TYR A 31 3.02 -2.78 15.14
CA TYR A 31 4.06 -2.36 14.21
C TYR A 31 4.99 -3.53 13.93
N TYR A 32 4.97 -4.07 12.71
CA TYR A 32 5.86 -5.14 12.24
C TYR A 32 7.35 -4.72 12.15
N ASN A 33 7.76 -3.65 12.82
CA ASN A 33 9.14 -3.15 12.84
C ASN A 33 10.12 -4.13 13.51
N GLU A 34 9.62 -5.08 14.30
CA GLU A 34 10.43 -6.14 14.92
C GLU A 34 10.30 -7.50 14.20
N GLY A 35 9.78 -7.51 12.97
CA GLY A 35 9.72 -8.70 12.13
C GLY A 35 11.12 -9.15 11.66
N PRO A 36 11.27 -10.39 11.16
CA PRO A 36 12.55 -10.89 10.68
C PRO A 36 13.12 -9.97 9.60
N VAL A 37 14.43 -9.73 9.66
CA VAL A 37 15.16 -9.04 8.60
C VAL A 37 15.10 -9.91 7.33
N LEU A 38 14.47 -9.39 6.28
CA LEU A 38 14.34 -10.10 5.01
C LEU A 38 15.56 -9.88 4.12
N VAL A 39 16.16 -8.68 4.17
CA VAL A 39 17.35 -8.31 3.39
C VAL A 39 18.27 -7.45 4.25
N ARG A 40 19.56 -7.80 4.34
CA ARG A 40 20.58 -6.92 4.94
C ARG A 40 21.10 -5.94 3.90
N VAL A 41 21.01 -4.66 4.19
CA VAL A 41 21.48 -3.55 3.33
C VAL A 41 22.85 -3.05 3.78
N ALA A 42 23.14 -3.11 5.09
CA ALA A 42 24.45 -2.82 5.69
C ALA A 42 24.68 -3.73 6.92
N GLU A 43 25.86 -3.67 7.54
CA GLU A 43 26.20 -4.44 8.76
C GLU A 43 25.20 -4.20 9.91
N ASP A 44 24.68 -2.99 10.00
CA ASP A 44 23.75 -2.51 11.04
C ASP A 44 22.33 -2.21 10.51
N ARG A 45 22.09 -2.30 9.19
CA ARG A 45 20.79 -1.97 8.58
C ARG A 45 20.22 -3.13 7.77
N GLY A 46 18.99 -3.51 8.10
CA GLY A 46 18.21 -4.47 7.34
C GLY A 46 16.84 -3.91 6.98
N LEU A 47 16.29 -4.39 5.86
CA LEU A 47 14.88 -4.24 5.55
C LEU A 47 14.10 -5.30 6.33
N HIS A 48 13.23 -4.83 7.19
CA HIS A 48 12.32 -5.67 7.96
C HIS A 48 11.09 -5.99 7.12
N GLN A 49 10.40 -7.06 7.50
CA GLN A 49 9.12 -7.40 6.88
C GLN A 49 8.09 -6.25 6.95
N GLY A 50 8.12 -5.46 8.03
CA GLY A 50 7.31 -4.25 8.15
C GLY A 50 7.63 -3.20 7.09
N ASP A 51 8.90 -3.00 6.76
CA ASP A 51 9.32 -2.02 5.74
C ASP A 51 8.78 -2.40 4.36
N VAL A 52 8.83 -3.68 4.01
CA VAL A 52 8.29 -4.19 2.74
C VAL A 52 6.78 -4.01 2.69
N PHE A 53 6.08 -4.29 3.79
CA PHE A 53 4.62 -4.07 3.86
C PHE A 53 4.26 -2.60 3.67
N VAL A 54 4.96 -1.69 4.35
CA VAL A 54 4.72 -0.24 4.25
C VAL A 54 4.99 0.27 2.84
N LEU A 55 6.13 -0.12 2.24
CA LEU A 55 6.51 0.30 0.89
C LEU A 55 5.54 -0.19 -0.18
N THR A 56 5.11 -1.46 -0.09
CA THR A 56 4.16 -2.04 -1.04
C THR A 56 2.78 -1.43 -0.91
N GLY A 57 2.29 -1.22 0.32
CA GLY A 57 1.04 -0.51 0.58
C GLY A 57 1.07 0.92 0.04
N TRP A 58 2.16 1.65 0.29
CA TRP A 58 2.36 2.99 -0.24
C TRP A 58 2.34 3.03 -1.77
N ALA A 59 3.11 2.16 -2.43
CA ALA A 59 3.18 2.11 -3.88
C ALA A 59 1.80 1.77 -4.50
N ALA A 60 1.09 0.79 -3.93
CA ALA A 60 -0.26 0.44 -4.36
C ALA A 60 -1.24 1.61 -4.21
N GLY A 61 -1.16 2.35 -3.09
CA GLY A 61 -1.95 3.55 -2.85
C GLY A 61 -1.68 4.64 -3.88
N VAL A 62 -0.41 4.98 -4.12
CA VAL A 62 -0.01 5.99 -5.11
C VAL A 62 -0.49 5.62 -6.51
N LEU A 63 -0.25 4.38 -6.95
CA LEU A 63 -0.70 3.91 -8.27
C LEU A 63 -2.21 3.95 -8.41
N SER A 64 -2.95 3.62 -7.35
CA SER A 64 -4.42 3.69 -7.35
C SER A 64 -4.92 5.13 -7.47
N LEU A 65 -4.31 6.08 -6.77
CA LEU A 65 -4.65 7.49 -6.88
C LEU A 65 -4.34 8.03 -8.29
N LEU A 66 -3.18 7.70 -8.85
CA LEU A 66 -2.83 8.06 -10.24
C LEU A 66 -3.82 7.43 -11.25
N GLY A 67 -4.22 6.18 -11.02
CA GLY A 67 -5.24 5.49 -11.79
C GLY A 67 -6.59 6.22 -11.76
N LEU A 68 -7.06 6.62 -10.57
CA LEU A 68 -8.30 7.40 -10.42
C LEU A 68 -8.24 8.74 -11.16
N LEU A 69 -7.11 9.44 -11.09
CA LEU A 69 -6.92 10.73 -11.76
C LEU A 69 -6.86 10.60 -13.29
N THR A 70 -6.29 9.50 -13.79
CA THR A 70 -6.15 9.26 -15.24
C THR A 70 -7.43 8.71 -15.87
N VAL A 71 -8.14 7.80 -15.19
CA VAL A 71 -9.43 7.27 -15.65
C VAL A 71 -10.51 8.35 -15.68
N ARG A 72 -10.49 9.34 -14.77
CA ARG A 72 -11.43 10.47 -14.80
C ARG A 72 -11.26 11.38 -16.03
N ARG A 73 -10.06 11.43 -16.63
CA ARG A 73 -9.74 12.30 -17.78
C ARG A 73 -10.06 11.67 -19.13
N ARG A 74 -10.34 10.37 -19.18
CA ARG A 74 -10.79 9.66 -20.38
C ARG A 74 -12.31 9.65 -20.44
#